data_AF-A0A7X5DY45-F1
#
_entry.id   AF-A0A7X5DY45-F1
#
_cell.length_a   1.000
_cell.length_b   1.000
_cell.length_c   1.000
_cell.angle_alpha   90.00
_cell.angle_beta   90.00
_cell.angle_gamma   90.00
#
_symmetry.space_group_name_H-M   'P 1'
#
loop_
_entity.id
_entity.type
_entity.pdbx_description
1 polymer ?
#
loop_
_entity_poly.entity_id
_entity_poly.type
_entity_poly.pdbx_seq_one_letter_code
_entity_poly.pdbx_strand_id
1 'polypeptide(L)'
;MKFGDFNKLACGDRVTLVSAIDILMQVGQNYVREAQPSEVASEIKKSGGNLFSGDMLEKIAKTVQELAQLRTCKLLAYVKRSNLDFRGPNAPRSGLCPICGCELDYDMPLALADGNHIDWTCQNCGATGKEGFQRVFTTHYDVCDGDGKPFPISND
;
A
#
# COMPACT_ATOMS: atom_id res chain seq x y z
N MET A 1 19.99 -7.16 -1.05
CA MET A 1 19.34 -7.27 0.28
C MET A 1 18.76 -8.68 0.55
N LYS A 2 18.76 -9.17 1.80
CA LYS A 2 18.00 -10.37 2.23
C LYS A 2 16.64 -9.97 2.83
N PHE A 3 15.68 -10.90 2.92
CA PHE A 3 14.34 -10.60 3.45
C PHE A 3 14.36 -10.03 4.88
N GLY A 4 15.23 -10.54 5.75
CA GLY A 4 15.33 -10.04 7.13
C GLY A 4 15.69 -8.56 7.20
N ASP A 5 16.61 -8.10 6.35
CA ASP A 5 17.03 -6.69 6.29
C ASP A 5 15.92 -5.82 5.69
N PHE A 6 15.25 -6.32 4.65
CA PHE A 6 14.06 -5.69 4.09
C PHE A 6 12.97 -5.51 5.15
N ASN A 7 12.68 -6.55 5.92
CA ASN A 7 11.62 -6.53 6.92
C ASN A 7 11.97 -5.62 8.12
N LYS A 8 13.25 -5.51 8.48
CA LYS A 8 13.72 -4.52 9.47
C LYS A 8 13.41 -3.10 9.02
N LEU A 9 13.66 -2.77 7.76
CA LEU A 9 13.31 -1.46 7.20
C LEU A 9 11.77 -1.29 7.16
N ALA A 10 11.03 -2.31 6.71
CA ALA A 10 9.57 -2.25 6.66
C ALA A 10 8.91 -1.93 8.02
N CYS A 11 9.45 -2.47 9.11
CA CYS A 11 8.90 -2.27 10.46
C CYS A 11 9.52 -1.10 11.23
N GLY A 12 10.81 -0.81 11.02
CA GLY A 12 11.57 0.12 11.86
C GLY A 12 12.03 1.42 11.16
N ASP A 13 12.05 1.44 9.83
CA ASP A 13 12.43 2.63 9.04
C ASP A 13 11.71 2.62 7.69
N ARG A 14 10.39 2.74 7.79
CA ARG A 14 9.51 2.64 6.64
C ARG A 14 9.73 3.76 5.64
N VAL A 15 10.09 4.95 6.10
CA VAL A 15 10.36 6.11 5.25
C VAL A 15 11.51 5.80 4.29
N THR A 16 12.63 5.30 4.80
CA THR A 16 13.77 4.91 3.95
C THR A 16 13.37 3.87 2.91
N LEU A 17 12.60 2.85 3.30
CA LEU A 17 12.20 1.78 2.38
C LEU A 17 11.24 2.26 1.30
N VAL A 18 10.20 3.01 1.68
CA VAL A 18 9.19 3.51 0.74
C VAL A 18 9.82 4.50 -0.23
N SER A 19 10.65 5.42 0.26
CA SER A 19 11.40 6.33 -0.62
C SER A 19 12.31 5.56 -1.57
N ALA A 20 13.02 4.53 -1.09
CA ALA A 20 13.88 3.73 -1.94
C ALA A 20 13.12 2.98 -3.05
N ILE A 21 11.93 2.45 -2.74
CA ILE A 21 11.08 1.80 -3.74
C ILE A 21 10.56 2.82 -4.76
N ASP A 22 10.10 3.98 -4.31
CA ASP A 22 9.61 5.06 -5.18
C ASP A 22 10.71 5.56 -6.13
N ILE A 23 11.91 5.82 -5.62
CA ILE A 23 13.07 6.21 -6.43
C ILE A 23 13.44 5.12 -7.44
N LEU A 24 13.44 3.85 -7.03
CA LEU A 24 13.72 2.74 -7.94
C LEU A 24 12.71 2.66 -9.08
N MET A 25 11.44 3.02 -8.82
CA MET A 25 10.38 3.08 -9.84
C MET A 25 10.52 4.29 -10.77
N GLN A 26 10.94 5.45 -10.25
CA GLN A 26 11.12 6.67 -11.06
C GLN A 26 12.38 6.61 -11.95
N VAL A 27 13.51 6.18 -11.38
CA VAL A 27 14.81 6.16 -12.07
C VAL A 27 14.98 4.90 -12.91
N GLY A 28 14.36 3.79 -12.49
CA GLY A 28 14.41 2.51 -13.17
C GLY A 28 15.55 1.61 -12.69
N GLN A 29 15.25 0.31 -12.62
CA GLN A 29 16.15 -0.68 -12.03
C GLN A 29 17.46 -0.87 -12.80
N ASN A 30 17.44 -0.76 -14.14
CA ASN A 30 18.63 -0.98 -14.95
C ASN A 30 19.68 0.12 -14.72
N TYR A 31 19.26 1.39 -14.72
CA TYR A 31 20.13 2.51 -14.41
C TYR A 31 20.77 2.37 -13.03
N VAL A 32 19.96 2.10 -12.01
CA VAL A 32 20.45 2.00 -10.61
C VAL A 32 21.44 0.85 -10.42
N ARG A 33 21.33 -0.25 -11.17
CA ARG A 33 22.27 -1.38 -11.07
C ARG A 33 23.68 -1.02 -11.53
N GLU A 34 23.78 -0.14 -12.50
CA GLU A 34 25.05 0.23 -13.15
C GLU A 34 25.66 1.50 -12.55
N ALA A 35 24.82 2.34 -11.93
CA ALA A 35 25.22 3.61 -11.33
C ALA A 35 25.95 3.47 -9.99
N GLN A 36 26.86 4.40 -9.71
CA GLN A 36 27.48 4.56 -8.41
C GLN A 36 26.49 5.15 -7.37
N PRO A 37 26.66 4.88 -6.06
CA PRO A 37 25.72 5.37 -5.05
C PRO A 37 25.60 6.90 -5.03
N SER A 38 26.71 7.60 -5.33
CA SER A 38 26.78 9.06 -5.41
C SER A 38 25.99 9.63 -6.60
N GLU A 39 25.91 8.91 -7.72
CA GLU A 39 25.13 9.28 -8.90
C GLU A 39 23.64 9.16 -8.59
N VAL A 40 23.23 8.04 -7.97
CA VAL A 40 21.86 7.83 -7.50
C VAL A 40 21.47 8.89 -6.48
N ALA A 41 22.32 9.20 -5.51
CA ALA A 41 22.08 10.27 -4.52
C ALA A 41 21.94 11.66 -5.17
N SER A 42 22.71 11.93 -6.23
CA SER A 42 22.63 13.18 -6.98
C SER A 42 21.31 13.30 -7.76
N GLU A 43 20.83 12.20 -8.35
CA GLU A 43 19.52 12.17 -9.00
C GLU A 43 18.38 12.35 -8.00
N ILE A 44 18.45 11.71 -6.83
CA ILE A 44 17.45 11.91 -5.76
C ILE A 44 17.36 13.37 -5.34
N LYS A 45 18.50 14.08 -5.25
CA LYS A 45 18.50 15.52 -4.94
C LYS A 45 17.79 16.34 -6.02
N LYS A 46 17.99 16.02 -7.30
CA LYS A 46 17.35 16.73 -8.42
C LYS A 46 15.84 16.52 -8.47
N SER A 47 15.35 15.32 -8.11
CA SER A 47 13.92 14.97 -8.14
C SER A 47 13.13 15.36 -6.87
N GLY A 48 13.68 16.24 -6.02
CA GLY A 48 12.99 16.77 -4.85
C GLY A 48 13.51 16.26 -3.50
N GLY A 49 14.63 15.53 -3.49
CA GLY A 49 15.30 15.02 -2.28
C GLY A 49 15.92 16.08 -1.37
N ASN A 50 15.74 17.37 -1.63
CA ASN A 50 16.18 18.46 -0.75
C ASN A 50 15.53 18.41 0.65
N LEU A 51 14.47 17.60 0.80
CA LEU A 51 13.78 17.35 2.06
C LEU A 51 14.56 16.41 3.00
N PHE A 52 15.56 15.68 2.49
CA PHE A 52 16.33 14.70 3.25
C PHE A 52 17.71 15.26 3.64
N SER A 53 18.18 14.92 4.84
CA SER A 53 19.56 15.18 5.23
C SER A 53 20.54 14.37 4.36
N GLY A 54 21.81 14.81 4.29
CA GLY A 54 22.85 14.10 3.53
C GLY A 54 22.95 12.62 3.91
N ASP A 55 22.97 12.33 5.21
CA ASP A 55 23.05 10.96 5.73
C ASP A 55 21.81 10.12 5.35
N MET A 56 20.63 10.73 5.36
CA MET A 56 19.39 10.05 4.96
C MET A 56 19.37 9.77 3.46
N LEU A 57 19.85 10.70 2.63
CA LEU A 57 20.01 10.49 1.19
C LEU A 57 20.98 9.35 0.89
N GLU A 58 22.10 9.29 1.59
CA GLU A 58 23.07 8.19 1.43
C GLU A 58 22.45 6.84 1.82
N LYS A 59 21.71 6.81 2.93
CA LYS A 59 20.98 5.61 3.38
C LYS A 59 19.93 5.16 2.38
N ILE A 60 19.16 6.09 1.82
CA ILE A 60 18.17 5.81 0.78
C ILE A 60 18.88 5.30 -0.48
N ALA A 61 19.92 5.98 -0.97
CA ALA A 61 20.67 5.59 -2.16
C ALA A 61 21.26 4.18 -2.04
N LYS A 62 21.84 3.85 -0.87
CA LYS A 62 22.33 2.50 -0.59
C LYS A 62 21.19 1.47 -0.62
N THR A 63 20.06 1.80 -0.02
CA THR A 63 18.88 0.92 -0.02
C THR A 63 18.36 0.70 -1.44
N VAL A 64 18.26 1.77 -2.25
CA VAL A 64 17.88 1.74 -3.66
C VAL A 64 18.79 0.79 -4.45
N GLN A 65 20.10 0.88 -4.27
CA GLN A 65 21.04 -0.05 -4.90
C GLN A 65 20.81 -1.50 -4.47
N GLU A 66 20.68 -1.75 -3.17
CA GLU A 66 20.46 -3.11 -2.67
C GLU A 66 19.15 -3.74 -3.17
N LEU A 67 18.11 -2.93 -3.38
CA LEU A 67 16.84 -3.33 -3.98
C LEU A 67 16.98 -3.56 -5.49
N ALA A 68 17.74 -2.71 -6.19
CA ALA A 68 17.98 -2.86 -7.62
C ALA A 68 18.63 -4.20 -7.97
N GLN A 69 19.48 -4.74 -7.09
CA GLN A 69 20.09 -6.08 -7.26
C GLN A 69 19.08 -7.24 -7.16
N LEU A 70 17.85 -7.01 -6.69
CA LEU A 70 16.81 -8.04 -6.64
C LEU A 70 16.11 -8.18 -7.99
N ARG A 71 15.76 -9.41 -8.38
CA ARG A 71 14.75 -9.61 -9.43
C ARG A 71 13.41 -9.06 -8.96
N THR A 72 12.62 -8.47 -9.86
CA THR A 72 11.30 -7.89 -9.55
C THR A 72 10.38 -8.87 -8.82
N CYS A 73 10.34 -10.14 -9.24
CA CYS A 73 9.53 -11.17 -8.57
C CYS A 73 9.93 -11.39 -7.10
N LYS A 74 11.22 -11.24 -6.77
CA LYS A 74 11.73 -11.39 -5.40
C LYS A 74 11.39 -10.17 -4.55
N LEU A 75 11.47 -8.97 -5.12
CA LEU A 75 11.02 -7.74 -4.47
C LEU A 75 9.52 -7.81 -4.15
N LEU A 76 8.69 -8.22 -5.11
CA LEU A 76 7.25 -8.41 -4.91
C LEU A 76 6.94 -9.47 -3.84
N ALA A 77 7.71 -10.56 -3.80
CA ALA A 77 7.59 -11.56 -2.74
C ALA A 77 7.95 -10.98 -1.36
N TYR A 78 8.92 -10.07 -1.26
CA TYR A 78 9.28 -9.41 0.00
C TYR A 78 8.17 -8.46 0.46
N VAL A 79 7.65 -7.63 -0.46
CA VAL A 79 6.50 -6.76 -0.21
C VAL A 79 5.32 -7.56 0.35
N LYS A 80 4.91 -8.64 -0.32
CA LYS A 80 3.78 -9.50 0.12
C LYS A 80 3.96 -10.13 1.50
N ARG A 81 5.22 -10.40 1.90
CA ARG A 81 5.55 -11.05 3.18
C ARG A 81 5.77 -10.05 4.32
N SER A 82 5.91 -8.77 3.99
CA SER A 82 6.12 -7.70 4.97
C SER A 82 4.80 -7.07 5.37
N ASN A 83 4.77 -6.38 6.51
CA ASN A 83 3.64 -5.54 6.92
C ASN A 83 3.63 -4.17 6.20
N LEU A 84 4.24 -4.06 5.01
CA LEU A 84 4.16 -2.84 4.23
C LEU A 84 2.77 -2.70 3.65
N ASP A 85 2.04 -1.74 4.20
CA ASP A 85 0.74 -1.38 3.68
C ASP A 85 0.87 -0.45 2.46
N PHE A 86 0.92 -1.02 1.26
CA PHE A 86 0.91 -0.27 -0.01
C PHE A 86 -0.49 0.14 -0.44
N ARG A 87 -1.52 -0.09 0.39
CA ARG A 87 -2.85 0.42 0.13
C ARG A 87 -2.79 1.94 -0.03
N GLY A 88 -3.26 2.42 -1.17
CA GLY A 88 -3.45 3.85 -1.38
C GLY A 88 -4.37 4.45 -0.31
N PRO A 89 -4.38 5.78 -0.16
CA PRO A 89 -5.24 6.46 0.82
C PRO A 89 -6.73 6.05 0.69
N ASN A 90 -7.15 5.61 -0.49
CA ASN A 90 -8.53 5.21 -0.80
C ASN A 90 -8.70 3.69 -0.96
N ALA A 91 -7.75 2.86 -0.56
CA ALA A 91 -7.94 1.42 -0.66
C ALA A 91 -9.03 0.95 0.32
N PRO A 92 -9.84 -0.05 -0.06
CA PRO A 92 -10.82 -0.67 0.81
C PRO A 92 -10.22 -1.10 2.16
N ARG A 93 -10.96 -0.83 3.24
CA ARG A 93 -10.57 -1.21 4.60
C ARG A 93 -11.79 -1.77 5.32
N SER A 94 -11.61 -2.90 5.99
CA SER A 94 -12.64 -3.47 6.83
C SER A 94 -13.09 -2.46 7.90
N GLY A 95 -14.39 -2.37 8.13
CA GLY A 95 -15.01 -1.48 9.09
C GLY A 95 -15.23 -0.06 8.60
N LEU A 96 -14.79 0.29 7.39
CA LEU A 96 -14.88 1.67 6.87
C LEU A 96 -15.66 1.72 5.56
N CYS A 97 -16.57 2.69 5.47
CA CYS A 97 -17.36 2.93 4.28
C CYS A 97 -16.45 3.31 3.10
N PRO A 98 -16.55 2.62 1.94
CA PRO A 98 -15.74 2.92 0.77
C PRO A 98 -16.08 4.26 0.10
N ILE A 99 -17.22 4.88 0.43
CA ILE A 99 -17.67 6.16 -0.14
C ILE A 99 -17.23 7.34 0.72
N CYS A 100 -17.53 7.32 2.02
CA CYS A 100 -17.28 8.47 2.90
C CYS A 100 -16.17 8.24 3.96
N GLY A 101 -15.68 7.00 4.12
CA GLY A 101 -14.63 6.66 5.08
C GLY A 101 -15.07 6.57 6.54
N CYS A 102 -16.35 6.76 6.86
CA CYS A 102 -16.89 6.59 8.22
C CYS A 102 -17.03 5.10 8.59
N GLU A 103 -17.17 4.83 9.89
CA GLU A 103 -17.38 3.48 10.40
C GLU A 103 -18.67 2.86 9.87
N LEU A 104 -18.62 1.54 9.64
CA LEU A 104 -19.75 0.74 9.17
C LEU A 104 -20.54 0.17 10.33
N ASP A 105 -21.85 0.15 10.18
CA ASP A 105 -22.76 -0.60 11.03
C ASP A 105 -23.10 -1.92 10.34
N TYR A 106 -23.03 -3.02 11.08
CA TYR A 106 -23.20 -4.36 10.52
C TYR A 106 -24.52 -4.95 10.99
N ASP A 107 -25.28 -5.53 10.07
CA ASP A 107 -26.60 -6.10 10.36
C ASP A 107 -26.54 -7.33 11.29
N MET A 108 -25.34 -7.93 11.42
CA MET A 108 -25.09 -9.04 12.33
C MET A 108 -23.69 -8.91 12.97
N PRO A 109 -23.51 -9.30 14.25
CA PRO A 109 -22.18 -9.40 14.84
C PRO A 109 -21.26 -10.31 14.03
N LEU A 110 -20.05 -9.84 13.73
CA LEU A 110 -19.03 -10.55 12.95
C LEU A 110 -18.79 -12.00 13.43
N ALA A 111 -18.93 -12.25 14.73
CA ALA A 111 -18.73 -13.56 15.35
C ALA A 111 -19.81 -14.60 14.99
N LEU A 112 -20.94 -14.17 14.43
CA LEU A 112 -22.07 -15.01 14.04
C LEU A 112 -22.20 -15.16 12.52
N ALA A 113 -21.37 -14.47 11.74
CA ALA A 113 -21.36 -14.59 10.30
C ALA A 113 -20.86 -15.98 9.89
N ASP A 114 -21.78 -16.78 9.37
CA ASP A 114 -21.56 -18.13 8.81
C ASP A 114 -21.09 -18.09 7.35
N GLY A 115 -21.11 -16.90 6.73
CA GLY A 115 -20.75 -16.66 5.34
C GLY A 115 -19.40 -15.97 5.13
N ASN A 116 -18.91 -16.03 3.89
CA ASN A 116 -17.77 -15.24 3.42
C ASN A 116 -18.10 -13.74 3.30
N HIS A 117 -19.33 -13.30 3.58
CA HIS A 117 -19.77 -11.92 3.40
C HIS A 117 -20.64 -11.46 4.56
N ILE A 118 -20.55 -10.17 4.90
CA ILE A 118 -21.33 -9.54 5.97
C ILE A 118 -21.91 -8.24 5.43
N ASP A 119 -23.23 -8.12 5.46
CA ASP A 119 -23.94 -6.91 5.05
C ASP A 119 -23.66 -5.76 6.03
N TRP A 120 -23.56 -4.55 5.49
CA TRP A 120 -23.33 -3.34 6.25
C TRP A 120 -24.12 -2.17 5.71
N THR A 121 -24.39 -1.21 6.60
CA THR A 121 -24.95 0.10 6.29
C THR A 121 -24.06 1.19 6.88
N CYS A 122 -23.76 2.23 6.09
CA CYS A 122 -23.06 3.41 6.57
C CYS A 122 -24.07 4.43 7.10
N GLN A 123 -24.08 4.67 8.42
CA GLN A 123 -24.98 5.61 9.06
C GLN A 123 -24.74 7.08 8.67
N ASN A 124 -23.58 7.40 8.07
CA ASN A 124 -23.22 8.76 7.68
C ASN A 124 -23.74 9.14 6.29
N CYS A 125 -23.58 8.28 5.27
CA CYS A 125 -23.99 8.58 3.90
C CYS A 125 -25.11 7.70 3.36
N GLY A 126 -25.63 6.76 4.16
CA GLY A 126 -26.69 5.83 3.78
C GLY A 126 -26.25 4.73 2.82
N ALA A 127 -24.96 4.67 2.46
CA ALA A 127 -24.44 3.64 1.57
C ALA A 127 -24.61 2.25 2.19
N THR A 128 -24.81 1.25 1.34
CA THR A 128 -24.94 -0.16 1.74
C THR A 128 -23.97 -1.02 0.94
N GLY A 129 -23.73 -2.23 1.42
CA GLY A 129 -22.95 -3.23 0.68
C GLY A 129 -22.58 -4.40 1.57
N LYS A 130 -21.59 -5.17 1.11
CA LYS A 130 -21.07 -6.35 1.83
C LYS A 130 -19.59 -6.24 2.03
N GLU A 131 -19.08 -6.69 3.18
CA GLU A 131 -17.66 -6.97 3.35
C GLU A 131 -17.41 -8.44 3.10
N GLY A 132 -16.47 -8.78 2.22
CA GLY A 132 -16.09 -10.16 1.99
C GLY A 132 -14.79 -10.57 2.67
N PHE A 133 -14.80 -11.79 3.23
CA PHE A 133 -13.72 -12.38 3.99
C PHE A 133 -13.30 -13.72 3.39
N GLN A 134 -12.00 -13.91 3.19
CA GLN A 134 -11.37 -15.21 2.94
C GLN A 134 -10.36 -15.48 4.05
N ARG A 135 -10.86 -15.73 5.27
CA ARG A 135 -10.11 -15.75 6.55
C ARG A 135 -9.58 -14.39 7.02
N VAL A 136 -9.39 -13.45 6.09
CA VAL A 136 -9.11 -12.02 6.33
C VAL A 136 -9.99 -11.18 5.41
N PHE A 137 -10.17 -9.89 5.73
CA PHE A 137 -10.87 -8.96 4.86
C PHE A 137 -10.24 -8.92 3.46
N THR A 138 -11.07 -9.02 2.44
CA THR A 138 -10.66 -8.99 1.03
C THR A 138 -11.04 -7.66 0.40
N THR A 139 -12.33 -7.29 0.40
CA THR A 139 -12.87 -6.08 -0.22
C THR A 139 -14.35 -5.86 0.17
N HIS A 140 -14.93 -4.73 -0.22
CA HIS A 140 -16.38 -4.55 -0.25
C HIS A 140 -16.97 -5.03 -1.59
N TYR A 141 -18.17 -5.61 -1.54
CA TYR A 141 -18.97 -6.10 -2.67
C TYR A 141 -20.33 -5.44 -2.67
N ASP A 142 -21.00 -5.44 -3.83
CA ASP A 142 -22.37 -4.96 -4.00
C ASP A 142 -22.61 -3.57 -3.38
N VAL A 143 -21.62 -2.68 -3.50
CA VAL A 143 -21.67 -1.37 -2.86
C VAL A 143 -22.66 -0.46 -3.59
N CYS A 144 -23.60 0.10 -2.86
CA CYS A 144 -24.55 1.10 -3.34
C CYS A 144 -24.41 2.40 -2.53
N ASP A 145 -24.58 3.55 -3.18
CA ASP A 145 -24.71 4.84 -2.50
C ASP A 145 -26.05 4.96 -1.76
N GLY A 146 -26.24 6.05 -1.02
CA GLY A 146 -27.47 6.30 -0.25
C GLY A 146 -28.75 6.43 -1.10
N ASP A 147 -28.62 6.62 -2.42
CA ASP A 147 -29.74 6.63 -3.36
C ASP A 147 -30.00 5.23 -3.97
N GLY A 148 -29.22 4.22 -3.57
CA GLY A 148 -29.30 2.85 -4.07
C GLY A 148 -28.60 2.63 -5.41
N LYS A 149 -27.72 3.54 -5.86
CA LYS A 149 -26.97 3.38 -7.11
C LYS A 149 -25.65 2.63 -6.87
N PRO A 150 -25.24 1.73 -7.78
CA PRO A 150 -23.96 1.02 -7.65
C PRO A 150 -22.75 1.96 -7.59
N PHE A 151 -21.78 1.63 -6.75
CA PHE A 151 -20.53 2.36 -6.56
C PHE A 151 -19.30 1.43 -6.58
N PRO A 152 -18.20 1.78 -7.26
CA PRO A 152 -18.10 2.90 -8.20
C PRO A 152 -19.03 2.65 -9.40
N ILE A 153 -19.51 3.71 -10.02
CA ILE A 153 -20.31 3.62 -11.26
C ILE A 153 -19.43 2.89 -12.28
N SER A 154 -19.85 1.73 -12.75
CA SER A 154 -19.19 1.05 -13.87
C SER A 154 -19.40 1.93 -15.11
N ASN A 155 -18.35 2.61 -15.54
CA ASN A 155 -18.32 3.22 -16.86
C ASN A 155 -18.04 2.09 -17.87
N ASP A 156 -19.09 1.36 -18.26
CA ASP A 156 -19.06 0.60 -19.52
C ASP A 156 -19.04 1.57 -20.72
#